data_AF-A0A928PB55-F1
#
_entry.id   AF-A0A928PB55-F1
#
_cell.length_a   1.000
_cell.length_b   1.000
_cell.length_c   1.000
_cell.angle_alpha   90.00
_cell.angle_beta   90.00
_cell.angle_gamma   90.00
#
_symmetry.space_group_name_H-M   'P 1'
#
loop_
_entity.id
_entity.type
_entity.pdbx_description
1 polymer ?
#
loop_
_entity_poly.entity_id
_entity_poly.type
_entity_poly.pdbx_seq_one_letter_code
_entity_poly.pdbx_strand_id
1 'polypeptide(L)'
;MLAGIISLFTNFIHLILGINTPQNFPPPLPPDEERKYFLRAETGDTEARKKLILHNLRLVSHIVRKYYASSKNQEDLVSIGTIGLIKAVDSFKVAGGAKFATYAARCIQNAILS
;
A
#
# COMPACT_ATOMS: atom_id res chain seq x y z
N MET A 1 17.95 8.27 35.01
CA MET A 1 16.92 7.37 35.58
C MET A 1 15.50 7.82 35.23
N LEU A 2 15.15 9.10 35.40
CA LEU A 2 13.80 9.63 35.06
C LEU A 2 13.39 9.43 33.58
N ALA A 3 14.32 9.67 32.64
CA ALA A 3 14.06 9.51 31.20
C ALA A 3 13.70 8.07 30.78
N GLY A 4 14.25 7.06 31.48
CA GLY A 4 13.93 5.65 31.22
C GLY A 4 12.52 5.29 31.65
N ILE A 5 12.07 5.83 32.78
CA ILE A 5 10.70 5.64 33.29
C ILE A 5 9.69 6.33 32.35
N ILE A 6 10.01 7.54 31.88
CA ILE A 6 9.18 8.26 30.89
C ILE A 6 9.06 7.44 29.60
N SER A 7 10.18 6.93 29.05
CA SER A 7 10.18 6.11 27.84
C SER A 7 9.35 4.82 27.98
N LEU A 8 9.44 4.15 29.13
CA LEU A 8 8.62 2.97 29.45
C LEU A 8 7.12 3.31 29.47
N PHE A 9 6.75 4.44 30.07
CA PHE A 9 5.37 4.89 30.14
C PHE A 9 4.81 5.25 28.77
N THR A 10 5.59 5.95 27.95
CA THR A 10 5.20 6.30 26.57
C THR A 10 5.01 5.04 25.72
N ASN A 11 5.92 4.07 25.80
CA ASN A 11 5.79 2.79 25.08
C ASN A 11 4.55 2.00 25.53
N PHE A 12 4.23 2.03 26.82
CA PHE A 12 3.05 1.38 27.36
C PHE A 12 1.76 2.04 26.85
N ILE A 13 1.73 3.38 26.78
CA ILE A 13 0.63 4.14 26.17
C ILE A 13 0.49 3.81 24.68
N HIS A 14 1.59 3.73 23.92
CA HIS A 14 1.56 3.35 22.50
C HIS A 14 1.00 1.94 22.28
N LEU A 15 1.27 1.01 23.20
CA LEU A 15 0.76 -0.35 23.16
C LEU A 15 -0.76 -0.39 23.43
N ILE A 16 -1.22 0.33 24.46
CA ILE A 16 -2.65 0.39 24.83
C ILE A 16 -3.48 1.10 23.75
N LEU A 17 -2.96 2.18 23.18
CA LEU A 17 -3.65 2.96 22.15
C LEU A 17 -3.50 2.37 20.74
N GLY A 18 -2.71 1.30 20.57
CA GLY A 18 -2.55 0.61 19.28
C GLY A 18 -1.92 1.46 18.17
N ILE A 19 -1.21 2.54 18.53
CA ILE A 19 -0.71 3.56 17.58
C ILE A 19 0.35 2.99 16.62
N ASN A 20 1.01 1.89 17.02
CA ASN A 20 1.99 1.16 16.21
C ASN A 20 1.42 -0.15 15.60
N THR A 21 0.10 -0.31 15.53
CA THR A 21 -0.46 -1.50 14.89
C THR A 21 -0.13 -1.49 13.39
N PRO A 22 0.41 -2.60 12.84
CA PRO A 22 0.59 -2.69 11.40
C PRO A 22 -0.77 -2.52 10.72
N GLN A 23 -0.89 -1.57 9.79
CA GLN A 23 -2.11 -1.38 9.01
C GLN A 23 -2.57 -2.72 8.44
N ASN A 24 -3.72 -3.19 8.94
CA ASN A 24 -4.22 -4.52 8.67
C ASN A 24 -5.00 -4.50 7.35
N PHE A 25 -4.26 -4.33 6.25
CA PHE A 25 -4.84 -4.35 4.91
C PHE A 25 -5.28 -5.76 4.54
N PRO A 26 -6.36 -5.90 3.76
CA PRO A 26 -6.80 -7.21 3.29
C PRO A 26 -5.69 -7.90 2.49
N PRO A 27 -5.63 -9.24 2.51
CA PRO A 27 -4.65 -9.99 1.74
C PRO A 27 -4.84 -9.74 0.24
N PRO A 28 -3.78 -9.91 -0.59
CA PRO A 28 -3.91 -9.79 -2.04
C PRO A 28 -4.96 -10.78 -2.57
N LEU A 29 -5.67 -10.37 -3.61
CA LEU A 29 -6.65 -11.21 -4.26
C LEU A 29 -5.98 -12.37 -5.00
N PRO A 30 -6.62 -13.55 -5.10
CA PRO A 30 -6.12 -14.62 -5.94
C PRO A 30 -6.11 -14.18 -7.42
N PRO A 31 -5.20 -14.70 -8.26
CA PRO A 31 -5.00 -14.22 -9.63
C PRO A 31 -6.27 -14.25 -10.50
N ASP A 32 -7.11 -15.26 -10.33
CA ASP A 32 -8.36 -15.41 -11.10
C ASP A 32 -9.39 -14.34 -10.72
N GLU A 33 -9.50 -14.02 -9.44
CA GLU A 33 -10.35 -12.94 -8.96
C GLU A 33 -9.80 -11.58 -9.37
N GLU A 34 -8.49 -11.35 -9.21
CA GLU A 34 -7.82 -10.12 -9.62
C GLU A 34 -8.14 -9.82 -11.10
N ARG A 35 -8.01 -10.82 -11.98
CA ARG A 35 -8.39 -10.71 -13.38
C ARG A 35 -9.85 -10.32 -13.58
N LYS A 36 -10.78 -10.96 -12.86
CA LYS A 36 -12.20 -10.67 -12.93
C LYS A 36 -12.52 -9.23 -12.52
N TYR A 37 -11.89 -8.72 -11.47
CA TYR A 37 -12.10 -7.34 -11.02
C TYR A 37 -11.50 -6.33 -12.01
N PHE A 38 -10.36 -6.62 -12.64
CA PHE A 38 -9.83 -5.75 -13.69
C PHE A 38 -10.75 -5.65 -14.90
N LEU A 39 -11.31 -6.78 -15.36
CA LEU A 39 -12.30 -6.77 -16.46
C LEU A 39 -13.55 -5.94 -16.10
N ARG A 40 -14.00 -6.00 -14.85
CA ARG A 40 -15.14 -5.18 -14.38
C ARG A 40 -14.76 -3.71 -14.21
N ALA A 41 -13.56 -3.42 -13.75
CA ALA A 41 -13.06 -2.05 -13.63
C ALA A 41 -12.94 -1.38 -15.02
N GLU A 42 -12.55 -2.14 -16.06
CA GLU A 42 -12.55 -1.66 -17.45
C GLU A 42 -13.96 -1.27 -17.94
N THR A 43 -15.03 -1.92 -17.45
CA THR A 43 -16.41 -1.54 -17.75
C THR A 43 -16.93 -0.37 -16.88
N GLY A 44 -16.08 0.25 -16.07
CA GLY A 44 -16.44 1.38 -15.21
C GLY A 44 -16.97 1.00 -13.82
N ASP A 45 -16.81 -0.27 -13.38
CA ASP A 45 -17.21 -0.70 -12.03
C ASP A 45 -16.28 -0.10 -10.97
N THR A 46 -16.79 0.92 -10.27
CA THR A 46 -16.06 1.68 -9.25
C THR A 46 -15.76 0.84 -8.01
N GLU A 47 -16.62 -0.13 -7.66
CA GLU A 47 -16.39 -1.03 -6.54
C GLU A 47 -15.30 -2.05 -6.86
N ALA A 48 -15.26 -2.56 -8.10
CA ALA A 48 -14.16 -3.41 -8.56
C ALA A 48 -12.81 -2.68 -8.47
N ARG A 49 -12.76 -1.42 -8.93
CA ARG A 49 -11.58 -0.56 -8.83
C ARG A 49 -11.16 -0.35 -7.37
N LYS A 50 -12.10 0.01 -6.50
CA LYS A 50 -11.85 0.22 -5.06
C LYS A 50 -11.29 -1.04 -4.42
N LYS A 51 -11.83 -2.20 -4.74
CA LYS A 51 -11.37 -3.49 -4.22
C LYS A 51 -9.93 -3.78 -4.65
N LEU A 52 -9.60 -3.56 -5.92
CA LEU A 52 -8.23 -3.72 -6.43
C LEU A 52 -7.23 -2.83 -5.69
N ILE A 53 -7.59 -1.56 -5.42
CA ILE A 53 -6.73 -0.64 -4.66
C ILE A 53 -6.54 -1.16 -3.23
N LEU A 54 -7.63 -1.43 -2.50
CA LEU A 54 -7.57 -1.81 -1.08
C LEU A 54 -6.75 -3.08 -0.83
N HIS A 55 -6.92 -4.10 -1.66
CA HIS A 55 -6.19 -5.37 -1.55
C HIS A 55 -4.70 -5.26 -1.92
N ASN A 56 -4.28 -4.15 -2.54
CA ASN A 56 -2.89 -3.90 -2.91
C ASN A 56 -2.21 -2.79 -2.09
N LEU A 57 -2.89 -2.13 -1.15
CA LEU A 57 -2.28 -1.10 -0.29
C LEU A 57 -1.09 -1.61 0.52
N ARG A 58 -1.12 -2.89 0.94
CA ARG A 58 0.01 -3.53 1.64
C ARG A 58 1.31 -3.48 0.83
N LEU A 59 1.23 -3.50 -0.50
CA LEU A 59 2.38 -3.40 -1.39
C LEU A 59 3.08 -2.04 -1.25
N VAL A 60 2.31 -0.95 -1.13
CA VAL A 60 2.84 0.41 -0.95
C VAL A 60 3.65 0.48 0.34
N SER A 61 3.05 0.09 1.47
CA SER A 61 3.73 0.11 2.77
C SER A 61 4.97 -0.80 2.78
N HIS A 62 4.93 -1.92 2.05
CA HIS A 62 6.10 -2.80 1.91
C HIS A 62 7.23 -2.13 1.12
N ILE A 63 6.94 -1.48 -0.01
CA ILE A 63 7.93 -0.79 -0.84
C ILE A 63 8.54 0.39 -0.08
N VAL A 64 7.71 1.24 0.54
CA VAL A 64 8.20 2.40 1.31
C VAL A 64 9.12 1.95 2.44
N ARG A 65 8.69 0.95 3.23
CA ARG A 65 9.52 0.43 4.32
C ARG A 65 10.81 -0.22 3.84
N LYS A 66 10.80 -0.89 2.68
CA LYS A 66 11.99 -1.59 2.15
C LYS A 66 13.03 -0.63 1.59
N TYR A 67 12.61 0.40 0.85
CA TYR A 67 13.52 1.27 0.09
C TYR A 67 13.74 2.64 0.73
N TYR A 68 12.86 3.08 1.61
CA TYR A 68 12.88 4.41 2.24
C TYR A 68 12.82 4.33 3.77
N ALA A 69 13.37 3.24 4.35
CA ALA A 69 13.38 2.97 5.79
C ALA A 69 13.95 4.14 6.61
N SER A 70 14.99 4.81 6.11
CA SER A 70 15.68 5.90 6.82
C SER A 70 15.11 7.30 6.52
N SER A 71 14.05 7.40 5.72
CA SER A 71 13.42 8.68 5.41
C SER A 71 12.62 9.20 6.62
N LYS A 72 12.71 10.51 6.90
CA LYS A 72 11.95 11.13 8.00
C LYS A 72 10.44 11.24 7.71
N ASN A 73 10.03 11.11 6.44
CA ASN A 73 8.67 11.39 5.98
C ASN A 73 8.00 10.14 5.37
N GLN A 74 8.00 9.01 6.08
CA GLN A 74 7.43 7.77 5.54
C GLN A 74 5.93 7.88 5.23
N GLU A 75 5.17 8.63 6.01
CA GLU A 75 3.74 8.82 5.80
C GLU A 75 3.44 9.57 4.49
N ASP A 76 4.24 10.59 4.17
CA ASP A 76 4.16 11.31 2.89
C ASP A 76 4.48 10.37 1.72
N LEU A 77 5.53 9.55 1.86
CA LEU A 77 5.92 8.58 0.84
C LEU A 77 4.87 7.49 0.63
N VAL A 78 4.18 7.05 1.70
CA VAL A 78 3.03 6.13 1.59
C VAL A 78 1.89 6.81 0.85
N SER A 79 1.62 8.08 1.11
CA SER A 79 0.57 8.84 0.42
C SER A 79 0.87 9.00 -1.07
N ILE A 80 2.09 9.40 -1.41
CA ILE A 80 2.57 9.51 -2.80
C ILE A 80 2.56 8.15 -3.50
N GLY A 81 3.06 7.10 -2.82
CA GLY A 81 3.05 5.74 -3.33
C GLY A 81 1.62 5.22 -3.58
N THR A 82 0.66 5.61 -2.73
CA THR A 82 -0.76 5.29 -2.91
C THR A 82 -1.33 5.93 -4.17
N ILE A 83 -0.96 7.18 -4.48
CA ILE A 83 -1.32 7.82 -5.76
C ILE A 83 -0.73 7.03 -6.94
N GLY A 84 0.51 6.55 -6.81
CA GLY A 84 1.16 5.68 -7.79
C GLY A 84 0.41 4.35 -8.00
N LEU A 85 -0.07 3.73 -6.92
CA LEU A 85 -0.89 2.53 -6.98
C LEU A 85 -2.23 2.78 -7.68
N ILE A 86 -2.91 3.88 -7.34
CA ILE A 86 -4.18 4.25 -7.97
C ILE A 86 -4.00 4.40 -9.49
N LYS A 87 -2.96 5.13 -9.92
CA LYS A 87 -2.62 5.26 -11.34
C LYS A 87 -2.35 3.90 -11.98
N ALA A 88 -1.64 3.00 -11.29
CA ALA A 88 -1.38 1.66 -11.79
C ALA A 88 -2.66 0.84 -11.99
N VAL A 89 -3.63 0.93 -11.09
CA VAL A 89 -4.94 0.27 -11.25
C VAL A 89 -5.67 0.82 -12.47
N ASP A 90 -5.62 2.13 -12.68
CA ASP A 90 -6.31 2.80 -13.79
C ASP A 90 -5.69 2.50 -15.17
N SER A 91 -4.39 2.22 -15.24
CA SER A 91 -3.66 2.01 -16.49
C SER A 91 -3.30 0.55 -16.80
N PHE A 92 -3.51 -0.37 -15.85
CA PHE A 92 -3.15 -1.78 -16.03
C PHE A 92 -4.07 -2.47 -17.04
N LYS A 93 -3.48 -3.28 -17.93
CA LYS A 93 -4.22 -4.10 -18.91
C LYS A 93 -3.91 -5.57 -18.69
N VAL A 94 -4.95 -6.36 -18.47
CA VAL A 94 -4.85 -7.82 -18.26
C VAL A 94 -4.22 -8.54 -19.44
N ALA A 95 -4.41 -8.02 -20.66
CA ALA A 95 -3.88 -8.62 -21.89
C ALA A 95 -2.34 -8.71 -21.94
N GLY A 96 -1.62 -7.95 -21.11
CA GLY A 96 -0.15 -7.92 -21.11
C GLY A 96 0.54 -9.11 -20.45
N GLY A 97 -0.20 -10.04 -19.82
CA GLY A 97 0.35 -11.28 -19.22
C GLY A 97 1.26 -11.09 -17.98
N ALA A 98 1.61 -9.85 -17.63
CA ALA A 98 2.38 -9.54 -16.44
C ALA A 98 1.50 -9.56 -15.18
N LYS A 99 2.08 -9.98 -14.05
CA LYS A 99 1.42 -9.88 -12.73
C LYS A 99 1.21 -8.41 -12.37
N PHE A 100 0.01 -8.07 -11.89
CA PHE A 100 -0.32 -6.70 -11.50
C PHE A 100 0.64 -6.14 -10.45
N ALA A 101 0.98 -6.92 -9.42
CA ALA A 101 1.91 -6.51 -8.37
C ALA A 101 3.27 -6.03 -8.91
N THR A 102 3.80 -6.65 -9.97
CA THR A 102 5.06 -6.24 -10.61
C THR A 102 4.92 -4.89 -11.30
N TYR A 103 3.81 -4.70 -12.02
CA TYR A 103 3.50 -3.43 -12.69
C TYR A 103 3.28 -2.30 -11.67
N ALA A 104 2.44 -2.56 -10.67
CA ALA A 104 2.14 -1.63 -9.59
C ALA A 104 3.40 -1.21 -8.82
N ALA A 105 4.31 -2.14 -8.54
CA ALA A 105 5.57 -1.82 -7.85
C ALA A 105 6.42 -0.78 -8.62
N ARG A 106 6.48 -0.88 -9.95
CA ARG A 106 7.16 0.12 -10.80
C ARG A 106 6.47 1.48 -10.74
N CYS A 107 5.14 1.51 -10.84
CA CYS A 107 4.38 2.75 -10.76
C CYS A 107 4.52 3.44 -9.40
N ILE A 108 4.51 2.67 -8.30
CA ILE A 108 4.70 3.18 -6.94
C ILE A 108 6.10 3.80 -6.79
N GLN A 109 7.15 3.11 -7.23
CA GLN A 109 8.51 3.63 -7.18
C GLN A 109 8.66 4.90 -8.02
N ASN A 110 8.11 4.90 -9.24
CA ASN A 110 8.15 6.07 -10.11
C ASN A 110 7.42 7.27 -9.49
N ALA A 111 6.30 7.06 -8.81
CA ALA A 111 5.57 8.13 -8.12
C ALA A 111 6.35 8.69 -6.93
N ILE A 112 7.07 7.84 -6.20
CA ILE A 112 7.90 8.29 -5.07
C ILE A 112 9.13 9.08 -5.55
N LEU A 113 9.64 8.78 -6.74
CA LEU A 113 10.81 9.43 -7.32
C LEU A 113 10.49 10.67 -8.17
N SER A 114 9.22 10.94 -8.45
CA SER A 114 8.76 12.10 -9.23
C SER A 114 8.62 13.34 -8.37
#